data_AF-A0A2W5Y4D4-F1
#
_entry.id   AF-A0A2W5Y4D4-F1
#
_cell.length_a   1.000
_cell.length_b   1.000
_cell.length_c   1.000
_cell.angle_alpha   90.00
_cell.angle_beta   90.00
_cell.angle_gamma   90.00
#
_symmetry.space_group_name_H-M   'P 1'
#
loop_
_entity.id
_entity.type
_entity.pdbx_description
1 polymer ?
#
loop_
_entity_poly.entity_id
_entity_poly.type
_entity_poly.pdbx_seq_one_letter_code
_entity_poly.pdbx_strand_id
1 'polypeptide(L)'
;MSSPTRRAPRSWTSAGSSTCASTPTSTRSASEEAPETLMGGVLASLARIDRATLRGARRATGAVPGAGRALATFSRLGEHGAVWLAIGSAGALARPARRREWLTATATVFGVYVLNTAVKFSVRRRRPIEADLPALVDTPTQLSFPSAHAATGFAGARLYSRLGLPRGPLNALAGALALSRVALGVHYPSDVLAGAALGRLLAAARR
;
A
#
# COMPACT_ATOMS: atom_id res chain seq x y z
N MET A 1 -53.67 23.77 -35.63
CA MET A 1 -53.59 24.76 -36.73
C MET A 1 -52.50 25.73 -36.29
N SER A 2 -51.27 25.73 -36.83
CA SER A 2 -50.91 25.88 -38.24
C SER A 2 -49.54 25.25 -38.58
N SER A 3 -49.53 24.59 -39.74
CA SER A 3 -48.50 24.29 -40.76
C SER A 3 -46.98 24.14 -40.46
N PRO A 4 -46.33 23.11 -41.06
CA PRO A 4 -44.88 22.91 -41.11
C PRO A 4 -44.25 23.48 -42.39
N THR A 5 -42.98 23.89 -42.36
CA THR A 5 -42.21 24.25 -43.56
C THR A 5 -41.10 23.24 -43.86
N ARG A 6 -41.25 22.56 -45.00
CA ARG A 6 -40.27 21.74 -45.73
C ARG A 6 -39.26 22.62 -46.47
N ARG A 7 -37.98 22.22 -46.53
CA ARG A 7 -37.15 22.39 -47.74
C ARG A 7 -36.02 21.36 -47.79
N ALA A 8 -35.69 21.00 -49.02
CA ALA A 8 -35.07 19.77 -49.50
C ALA A 8 -33.54 19.95 -49.79
N PRO A 9 -32.83 18.92 -50.32
CA PRO A 9 -31.41 18.66 -50.11
C PRO A 9 -30.52 19.24 -51.23
N ARG A 10 -29.19 19.20 -51.01
CA ARG A 10 -28.19 19.37 -52.08
C ARG A 10 -27.06 18.36 -51.95
N SER A 11 -27.06 17.41 -52.87
CA SER A 11 -25.95 16.57 -53.30
C SER A 11 -25.02 17.36 -54.22
N TRP A 12 -23.70 17.22 -54.06
CA TRP A 12 -22.72 17.42 -55.13
C TRP A 12 -21.61 16.37 -55.02
N THR A 13 -21.52 15.54 -56.04
CA THR A 13 -20.43 14.66 -56.41
C THR A 13 -19.32 15.45 -57.10
N SER A 14 -18.06 15.06 -56.93
CA SER A 14 -17.20 14.62 -58.05
C SER A 14 -15.77 14.31 -57.60
N ALA A 15 -15.23 13.26 -58.21
CA ALA A 15 -13.87 12.76 -58.11
C ALA A 15 -12.80 13.76 -58.56
N GLY A 16 -11.58 13.56 -58.07
CA GLY A 16 -10.35 14.19 -58.54
C GLY A 16 -9.14 13.37 -58.09
N SER A 17 -8.66 12.51 -58.97
CA SER A 17 -7.40 11.77 -58.86
C SER A 17 -6.24 12.60 -59.39
N SER A 18 -5.17 12.76 -58.61
CA SER A 18 -3.84 13.02 -59.17
C SER A 18 -2.76 12.86 -58.09
N THR A 19 -1.94 11.84 -58.28
CA THR A 19 -0.65 11.56 -57.66
C THR A 19 0.38 12.61 -58.05
N CYS A 20 1.18 13.07 -57.09
CA CYS A 20 2.55 13.54 -57.33
C CYS A 20 3.41 13.32 -56.09
N ALA A 21 4.60 12.77 -56.35
CA ALA A 21 5.58 12.32 -55.38
C ALA A 21 6.24 13.48 -54.60
N SER A 22 6.69 13.20 -53.39
CA SER A 22 8.11 13.36 -52.99
C SER A 22 8.29 13.00 -51.51
N THR A 23 9.24 12.10 -51.26
CA THR A 23 9.77 11.76 -49.95
C THR A 23 10.72 12.86 -49.49
N PRO A 24 10.58 13.40 -48.27
CA PRO A 24 11.70 13.94 -47.54
C PRO A 24 12.09 12.96 -46.44
N THR A 25 13.32 12.47 -46.54
CA THR A 25 14.09 11.87 -45.46
C THR A 25 14.06 12.79 -44.25
N SER A 26 13.28 12.44 -43.23
CA SER A 26 13.44 12.94 -41.87
C SER A 26 14.00 11.81 -41.04
N THR A 27 15.33 11.73 -40.97
CA THR A 27 16.07 11.03 -39.92
C THR A 27 15.72 11.66 -38.57
N ARG A 28 14.60 11.24 -37.98
CA ARG A 28 14.27 11.58 -36.60
C ARG A 28 15.00 10.58 -35.70
N SER A 29 16.24 10.96 -35.39
CA SER A 29 17.00 10.63 -34.18
C SER A 29 16.34 9.61 -33.23
N ALA A 30 16.62 8.34 -33.46
CA ALA A 30 16.27 7.23 -32.57
C ALA A 30 17.21 7.16 -31.34
N SER A 31 17.52 8.30 -30.71
CA SER A 31 18.58 8.35 -29.68
C SER A 31 18.20 9.06 -28.37
N GLU A 32 16.93 9.38 -28.12
CA GLU A 32 16.51 10.05 -26.86
C GLU A 32 15.36 9.38 -26.08
N GLU A 33 14.88 8.18 -26.45
CA GLU A 33 13.74 7.52 -25.75
C GLU A 33 14.13 6.43 -24.71
N ALA A 34 15.42 6.21 -24.44
CA ALA A 34 15.87 4.99 -23.75
C ALA A 34 15.78 4.95 -22.20
N PRO A 35 15.83 6.05 -21.42
CA PRO A 35 15.74 5.95 -19.96
C PRO A 35 14.30 6.03 -19.40
N GLU A 36 13.37 6.73 -20.05
CA GLU A 36 12.00 6.89 -19.54
C GLU A 36 11.14 5.63 -19.72
N THR A 37 11.36 4.86 -20.78
CA THR A 37 10.56 3.67 -21.13
C THR A 37 10.87 2.46 -20.25
N LEU A 38 12.14 2.25 -19.87
CA LEU A 38 12.54 1.13 -19.01
C LEU A 38 12.04 1.32 -17.57
N MET A 39 12.24 2.51 -17.00
CA MET A 39 11.75 2.83 -15.64
C MET A 39 10.22 2.79 -15.60
N GLY A 40 9.54 3.34 -16.62
CA GLY A 40 8.09 3.22 -16.76
C GLY A 40 7.60 1.77 -16.84
N GLY A 41 8.30 0.92 -17.60
CA GLY A 41 8.00 -0.51 -17.72
C GLY A 41 8.20 -1.28 -16.41
N VAL A 42 9.26 -0.97 -15.66
CA VAL A 42 9.52 -1.57 -14.33
C VAL A 42 8.44 -1.15 -13.34
N LEU A 43 8.12 0.15 -13.26
CA LEU A 43 7.08 0.67 -12.37
C LEU A 43 5.70 0.08 -12.69
N ALA A 44 5.37 -0.06 -13.99
CA ALA A 44 4.13 -0.70 -14.43
C ALA A 44 4.09 -2.19 -14.05
N SER A 45 5.23 -2.89 -14.14
CA SER A 45 5.34 -4.30 -13.74
C SER A 45 5.18 -4.48 -12.23
N LEU A 46 5.81 -3.62 -11.43
CA LEU A 46 5.66 -3.62 -9.97
C LEU A 46 4.21 -3.33 -9.55
N ALA A 47 3.56 -2.35 -10.18
CA ALA A 47 2.15 -2.05 -9.92
C ALA A 47 1.23 -3.22 -10.29
N ARG A 48 1.55 -3.97 -11.36
CA ARG A 48 0.83 -5.17 -11.78
C ARG A 48 0.99 -6.30 -10.77
N ILE A 49 2.20 -6.54 -10.29
CA ILE A 49 2.49 -7.54 -9.25
C ILE A 49 1.75 -7.18 -7.96
N ASP A 50 1.82 -5.92 -7.51
CA ASP A 50 1.10 -5.42 -6.32
C ASP A 50 -0.39 -5.74 -6.39
N ARG A 51 -1.04 -5.44 -7.52
CA ARG A 51 -2.47 -5.73 -7.73
C ARG A 51 -2.76 -7.22 -7.83
N ALA A 52 -1.92 -7.99 -8.53
CA ALA A 52 -2.10 -9.42 -8.70
C ALA A 52 -2.02 -10.15 -7.34
N THR A 53 -1.02 -9.82 -6.52
CA THR A 53 -0.85 -10.38 -5.18
C THR A 53 -2.00 -9.97 -4.26
N LEU A 54 -2.43 -8.71 -4.30
CA LEU A 54 -3.59 -8.23 -3.53
C LEU A 54 -4.85 -9.03 -3.90
N ARG A 55 -5.18 -9.11 -5.19
CA ARG A 55 -6.37 -9.81 -5.68
C ARG A 55 -6.31 -11.30 -5.33
N GLY A 56 -5.14 -11.93 -5.44
CA GLY A 56 -4.92 -13.31 -5.02
C GLY A 56 -5.21 -13.52 -3.53
N ALA A 57 -4.63 -12.70 -2.66
CA ALA A 57 -4.88 -12.76 -1.21
C ALA A 57 -6.35 -12.51 -0.85
N ARG A 58 -7.01 -11.57 -1.55
CA ARG A 58 -8.44 -11.29 -1.39
C ARG A 58 -9.33 -12.46 -1.77
N ARG A 59 -9.08 -13.07 -2.93
CA ARG A 59 -9.83 -14.24 -3.40
C ARG A 59 -9.65 -15.42 -2.45
N ALA A 60 -8.42 -15.69 -2.02
CA ALA A 60 -8.14 -16.75 -1.04
C ALA A 60 -8.89 -16.50 0.28
N THR A 61 -8.92 -15.25 0.76
CA THR A 61 -9.66 -14.89 1.98
C THR A 61 -11.18 -15.03 1.80
N GLY A 62 -11.71 -14.68 0.63
CA GLY A 62 -13.14 -14.82 0.33
C GLY A 62 -13.59 -16.26 0.14
N ALA A 63 -12.69 -17.16 -0.28
CA ALA A 63 -12.98 -18.58 -0.46
C ALA A 63 -13.21 -19.33 0.85
N VAL A 64 -12.72 -18.80 1.99
CA VAL A 64 -12.87 -19.42 3.30
C VAL A 64 -13.97 -18.72 4.10
N PRO A 65 -15.10 -19.41 4.41
CA PRO A 65 -16.18 -18.82 5.20
C PRO A 65 -15.68 -18.29 6.55
N GLY A 66 -16.01 -17.03 6.85
CA GLY A 66 -15.64 -16.40 8.12
C GLY A 66 -14.19 -15.90 8.23
N ALA A 67 -13.28 -16.26 7.32
CA ALA A 67 -11.88 -15.81 7.37
C ALA A 67 -11.76 -14.28 7.33
N GLY A 68 -12.60 -13.62 6.53
CA GLY A 68 -12.68 -12.16 6.50
C GLY A 68 -12.96 -11.52 7.87
N ARG A 69 -13.95 -12.06 8.59
CA ARG A 69 -14.31 -11.59 9.93
C ARG A 69 -13.20 -11.88 10.94
N ALA A 70 -12.63 -13.08 10.90
CA ALA A 70 -11.53 -13.47 11.78
C ALA A 70 -10.31 -12.55 11.59
N LEU A 71 -9.91 -12.29 10.33
CA LEU A 71 -8.82 -11.37 10.00
C LEU A 71 -9.15 -9.93 10.40
N ALA A 72 -10.39 -9.48 10.20
CA ALA A 72 -10.82 -8.16 10.62
C ALA A 72 -10.63 -7.98 12.13
N THR A 73 -11.15 -8.92 12.93
CA THR A 73 -11.01 -8.94 14.39
C THR A 73 -9.54 -9.00 14.82
N PHE A 74 -8.75 -9.90 14.23
CA PHE A 74 -7.33 -10.02 14.52
C PHE A 74 -6.57 -8.72 14.20
N SER A 75 -6.90 -8.06 13.09
CA SER A 75 -6.23 -6.84 12.68
C SER A 75 -6.47 -5.65 13.62
N ARG A 76 -7.54 -5.68 14.43
CA ARG A 76 -7.81 -4.65 15.46
C ARG A 76 -6.71 -4.58 16.51
N LEU A 77 -6.02 -5.70 16.77
CA LEU A 77 -4.87 -5.72 17.69
C LEU A 77 -3.76 -4.75 17.25
N GLY A 78 -3.60 -4.55 15.94
CA GLY A 78 -2.62 -3.62 15.39
C GLY A 78 -3.11 -2.19 15.24
N GLU A 79 -4.37 -1.86 15.55
CA GLU A 79 -4.88 -0.49 15.45
C GLU A 79 -4.07 0.45 16.35
N HIS A 80 -3.57 1.53 15.76
CA HIS A 80 -2.69 2.51 16.43
C HIS A 80 -1.44 1.90 17.09
N GLY A 81 -1.06 0.67 16.73
CA GLY A 81 0.02 -0.07 17.39
C GLY A 81 -0.36 -0.62 18.78
N ALA A 82 -1.65 -0.71 19.12
CA ALA A 82 -2.14 -1.04 20.46
C ALA A 82 -1.51 -2.29 21.08
N VAL A 83 -1.44 -3.41 20.36
CA VAL A 83 -0.80 -4.65 20.86
C VAL A 83 0.67 -4.44 21.22
N TRP A 84 1.39 -3.62 20.46
CA TRP A 84 2.80 -3.33 20.73
C TRP A 84 2.97 -2.39 21.91
N LEU A 85 2.06 -1.42 22.08
CA LEU A 85 2.04 -0.56 23.26
C LEU A 85 1.71 -1.37 24.52
N ALA A 86 0.78 -2.33 24.42
CA ALA A 86 0.43 -3.24 25.50
C ALA A 86 1.60 -4.16 25.89
N ILE A 87 2.25 -4.82 24.93
CA ILE A 87 3.43 -5.66 25.17
C ILE A 87 4.54 -4.86 25.85
N GLY A 88 4.81 -3.65 25.34
CA GLY A 88 5.84 -2.78 25.88
C GLY A 88 5.57 -2.31 27.31
N SER A 89 4.32 -1.90 27.57
CA SER A 89 3.88 -1.47 28.91
C SER A 89 3.89 -2.64 29.90
N ALA A 90 3.42 -3.81 29.49
CA ALA A 90 3.49 -5.03 30.31
C ALA A 90 4.93 -5.41 30.63
N GLY A 91 5.85 -5.33 29.65
CA GLY A 91 7.27 -5.54 29.89
C GLY A 91 7.88 -4.54 30.87
N ALA A 92 7.48 -3.27 30.81
CA ALA A 92 7.90 -2.23 31.76
C ALA A 92 7.44 -2.50 33.20
N LEU A 93 6.23 -3.04 33.37
CA LEU A 93 5.68 -3.43 34.68
C LEU A 93 6.33 -4.71 35.22
N ALA A 94 6.51 -5.72 34.35
CA ALA A 94 7.06 -7.02 34.75
C ALA A 94 8.57 -6.99 35.05
N ARG A 95 9.30 -5.98 34.55
CA ARG A 95 10.76 -5.86 34.71
C ARG A 95 11.15 -4.47 35.24
N PRO A 96 10.90 -4.17 36.52
CA PRO A 96 11.13 -2.84 37.10
C PRO A 96 12.59 -2.36 36.94
N ALA A 97 13.57 -3.28 37.04
CA ALA A 97 14.98 -2.98 36.83
C ALA A 97 15.30 -2.43 35.42
N ARG A 98 14.49 -2.78 34.41
CA ARG A 98 14.65 -2.33 33.01
C ARG A 98 13.47 -1.46 32.55
N ARG A 99 12.68 -0.92 33.49
CA ARG A 99 11.45 -0.17 33.19
C ARG A 99 11.69 0.98 32.21
N ARG A 100 12.78 1.73 32.39
CA ARG A 100 13.15 2.86 31.51
C ARG A 100 13.42 2.41 30.07
N GLU A 101 14.11 1.29 29.87
CA GLU A 101 14.38 0.74 28.53
C GLU A 101 13.08 0.33 27.84
N TRP A 102 12.19 -0.35 28.57
CA TRP A 102 10.87 -0.75 28.06
C TRP A 102 10.01 0.46 27.68
N LEU A 103 9.89 1.45 28.57
CA LEU A 103 9.13 2.67 28.27
C LEU A 103 9.72 3.44 27.09
N THR A 104 11.05 3.51 26.97
CA THR A 104 11.72 4.16 25.83
C THR A 104 11.45 3.43 24.52
N ALA A 105 11.51 2.08 24.53
CA ALA A 105 11.16 1.26 23.39
C ALA A 105 9.69 1.44 22.99
N THR A 106 8.77 1.46 23.95
CA THR A 106 7.33 1.70 23.72
C THR A 106 7.06 3.09 23.16
N ALA A 107 7.69 4.12 23.71
CA ALA A 107 7.62 5.48 23.19
C ALA A 107 8.17 5.57 21.76
N THR A 108 9.22 4.80 21.44
CA THR A 108 9.75 4.72 20.07
C THR A 108 8.74 4.09 19.11
N VAL A 109 8.06 3.00 19.49
CA VAL A 109 6.99 2.40 18.68
C VAL A 109 5.86 3.40 18.43
N PHE A 110 5.45 4.16 19.45
CA PHE A 110 4.47 5.24 19.28
C PHE A 110 4.99 6.34 18.34
N GLY A 111 6.25 6.75 18.46
CA GLY A 111 6.89 7.71 17.54
C GLY A 111 6.90 7.20 16.09
N VAL A 112 7.13 5.91 15.86
CA VAL A 112 7.02 5.28 14.54
C VAL A 112 5.60 5.38 13.99
N TYR A 113 4.57 5.16 14.81
CA TYR A 113 3.18 5.33 14.40
C TYR A 113 2.89 6.78 13.96
N VAL A 114 3.34 7.76 14.74
CA VAL A 114 3.16 9.20 14.43
C VAL A 114 3.89 9.55 13.13
N LEU A 115 5.15 9.16 12.97
CA LEU A 115 5.92 9.44 11.76
C LEU A 115 5.34 8.74 10.52
N ASN A 116 4.93 7.47 10.64
CA ASN A 116 4.23 6.78 9.55
C ASN A 116 2.95 7.52 9.15
N THR A 117 2.21 8.04 10.12
CA THR A 117 1.00 8.84 9.88
C THR A 117 1.33 10.15 9.15
N ALA A 118 2.40 10.84 9.53
CA ALA A 118 2.88 12.02 8.81
C ALA A 118 3.26 11.69 7.36
N VAL A 119 4.08 10.65 7.14
CA VAL A 119 4.48 10.20 5.78
C VAL A 119 3.25 9.87 4.93
N LYS A 120 2.22 9.25 5.55
CA LYS A 120 0.97 8.92 4.86
C LYS A 120 0.27 10.15 4.30
N PHE A 121 0.21 11.24 5.07
CA PHE A 121 -0.39 12.50 4.61
C PHE A 121 0.47 13.26 3.59
N SER A 122 1.76 12.96 3.50
CA SER A 122 2.67 13.51 2.47
C SER A 122 2.59 12.77 1.14
N VAL A 123 2.68 11.43 1.14
CA VAL A 123 2.73 10.62 -0.09
C VAL A 123 1.35 10.49 -0.74
N ARG A 124 0.28 10.46 0.07
CA ARG A 124 -1.13 10.44 -0.38
C ARG A 124 -1.47 9.36 -1.43
N ARG A 125 -0.77 8.21 -1.41
CA ARG A 125 -1.10 7.06 -2.27
C ARG A 125 -2.52 6.59 -1.96
N ARG A 126 -3.35 6.46 -2.99
CA ARG A 126 -4.73 5.95 -2.86
C ARG A 126 -4.74 4.48 -2.46
N ARG A 127 -5.73 4.09 -1.66
CA ARG A 127 -5.99 2.68 -1.31
C ARG A 127 -6.40 1.85 -2.53
N PRO A 128 -6.20 0.52 -2.47
CA PRO A 128 -6.75 -0.36 -3.48
C PRO A 128 -8.26 -0.23 -3.55
N ILE A 129 -8.76 0.10 -4.75
CA ILE A 129 -10.19 0.11 -5.07
C ILE A 129 -10.36 -0.89 -6.21
N GLU A 130 -10.96 -2.04 -5.91
CA GLU A 130 -11.27 -3.09 -6.88
C GLU A 130 -12.78 -3.28 -6.87
N ALA A 131 -13.46 -2.83 -7.92
CA ALA A 131 -14.93 -2.80 -7.97
C ALA A 131 -15.56 -4.20 -7.86
N ASP A 132 -14.88 -5.22 -8.35
CA ASP A 132 -15.26 -6.63 -8.28
C ASP A 132 -14.85 -7.32 -6.97
N LEU A 133 -13.97 -6.70 -6.18
CA LEU A 133 -13.39 -7.28 -4.97
C LEU A 133 -13.23 -6.21 -3.87
N PRO A 134 -14.33 -5.72 -3.28
CA PRO A 134 -14.26 -4.67 -2.27
C PRO A 134 -13.45 -5.10 -1.03
N ALA A 135 -12.92 -4.09 -0.33
CA ALA A 135 -12.26 -4.28 0.96
C ALA A 135 -13.24 -4.86 2.00
N LEU A 136 -12.72 -5.68 2.91
CA LEU A 136 -13.55 -6.32 3.95
C LEU A 136 -13.68 -5.51 5.23
N VAL A 137 -12.95 -4.40 5.32
CA VAL A 137 -12.95 -3.53 6.50
C VAL A 137 -12.91 -2.08 6.05
N ASP A 138 -13.61 -1.24 6.79
CA ASP A 138 -13.51 0.20 6.63
C ASP A 138 -12.17 0.72 7.12
N THR A 139 -11.77 1.87 6.58
CA THR A 139 -10.56 2.56 7.02
C THR A 139 -10.86 4.04 7.22
N PRO A 140 -10.24 4.69 8.21
CA PRO A 140 -10.53 6.09 8.53
C PRO A 140 -10.05 7.07 7.46
N THR A 141 -9.14 6.64 6.57
CA THR A 141 -8.61 7.47 5.49
C THR A 141 -8.49 6.67 4.20
N GLN A 142 -8.60 7.33 3.05
CA GLN A 142 -8.41 6.71 1.73
C GLN A 142 -6.92 6.53 1.34
N LEU A 143 -6.00 6.67 2.30
CA LEU A 143 -4.55 6.66 2.07
C LEU A 143 -3.89 5.33 2.50
N SER A 144 -3.13 4.72 1.61
CA SER A 144 -2.54 3.38 1.78
C SER A 144 -1.08 3.39 2.21
N PHE A 145 -0.25 4.26 1.66
CA PHE A 145 1.19 4.22 1.92
C PHE A 145 1.58 5.08 3.13
N PRO A 146 2.51 4.64 4.00
CA PRO A 146 2.93 3.26 4.26
C PRO A 146 1.97 2.55 5.24
N SER A 147 2.10 1.23 5.35
CA SER A 147 1.30 0.44 6.30
C SER A 147 1.74 0.65 7.75
N ALA A 148 0.85 1.23 8.56
CA ALA A 148 1.10 1.49 9.98
C ALA A 148 1.22 0.19 10.80
N HIS A 149 0.41 -0.84 10.49
CA HIS A 149 0.50 -2.17 11.09
C HIS A 149 1.89 -2.80 10.86
N ALA A 150 2.44 -2.65 9.66
CA ALA A 150 3.77 -3.13 9.34
C ALA A 150 4.85 -2.29 10.06
N ALA A 151 4.77 -0.96 10.00
CA ALA A 151 5.77 -0.07 10.61
C ALA A 151 5.88 -0.27 12.12
N THR A 152 4.76 -0.16 12.84
CA THR A 152 4.73 -0.38 14.29
C THR A 152 5.10 -1.82 14.66
N GLY A 153 4.64 -2.79 13.88
CA GLY A 153 4.91 -4.20 14.14
C GLY A 153 6.37 -4.58 14.05
N PHE A 154 7.04 -4.22 12.96
CA PHE A 154 8.45 -4.54 12.81
C PHE A 154 9.37 -3.67 13.70
N ALA A 155 8.94 -2.46 14.07
CA ALA A 155 9.63 -1.67 15.09
C ALA A 155 9.55 -2.35 16.47
N GLY A 156 8.34 -2.71 16.91
CA GLY A 156 8.11 -3.41 18.18
C GLY A 156 8.82 -4.75 18.26
N ALA A 157 8.75 -5.55 17.19
CA ALA A 157 9.44 -6.84 17.12
C ALA A 157 10.95 -6.70 17.28
N ARG A 158 11.56 -5.70 16.65
CA ARG A 158 13.00 -5.43 16.78
C ARG A 158 13.35 -4.96 18.19
N LEU A 159 12.68 -3.92 18.69
CA LEU A 159 13.00 -3.29 19.98
C LEU A 159 12.78 -4.26 21.14
N TYR A 160 11.62 -4.91 21.23
CA TYR A 160 11.31 -5.80 22.35
C TYR A 160 12.14 -7.08 22.33
N SER A 161 12.62 -7.51 21.16
CA SER A 161 13.57 -8.61 21.09
C SER A 161 14.95 -8.30 21.70
N ARG A 162 15.39 -7.04 21.63
CA ARG A 162 16.60 -6.58 22.34
C ARG A 162 16.39 -6.50 23.85
N LEU A 163 15.14 -6.40 24.29
CA LEU A 163 14.76 -6.44 25.71
C LEU A 163 14.55 -7.86 26.24
N GLY A 164 14.84 -8.89 25.44
CA GLY A 164 14.85 -10.29 25.87
C GLY A 164 13.62 -11.10 25.47
N LEU A 165 12.69 -10.54 24.70
CA LEU A 165 11.60 -11.34 24.12
C LEU A 165 12.07 -12.15 22.90
N PRO A 166 11.46 -13.32 22.63
CA PRO A 166 11.91 -14.18 21.54
C PRO A 166 11.61 -13.55 20.17
N ARG A 167 12.66 -13.47 19.33
CA ARG A 167 12.60 -12.82 18.00
C ARG A 167 11.59 -13.46 17.05
N GLY A 168 11.54 -14.79 17.01
CA GLY A 168 10.69 -15.55 16.09
C GLY A 168 9.20 -15.19 16.25
N PRO A 169 8.61 -15.40 17.43
CA PRO A 169 7.20 -15.08 17.69
C PRO A 169 6.84 -13.62 17.43
N LEU A 170 7.71 -12.67 17.79
CA LEU A 170 7.44 -11.25 17.54
C LEU A 170 7.43 -10.91 16.05
N ASN A 171 8.37 -11.44 15.27
CA ASN A 171 8.36 -11.24 13.82
C ASN A 171 7.19 -11.97 13.15
N ALA A 172 6.79 -13.13 13.65
CA ALA A 172 5.61 -13.85 13.17
C ALA A 172 4.33 -13.03 13.43
N LEU A 173 4.16 -12.47 14.63
CA LEU A 173 3.03 -11.59 14.95
C LEU A 173 3.02 -10.33 14.09
N ALA A 174 4.16 -9.66 13.92
CA ALA A 174 4.29 -8.48 13.06
C ALA A 174 3.94 -8.82 11.60
N GLY A 175 4.46 -9.94 11.09
CA GLY A 175 4.17 -10.44 9.75
C GLY A 175 2.68 -10.76 9.59
N ALA A 176 2.07 -11.49 10.53
CA ALA A 176 0.66 -11.82 10.49
C ALA A 176 -0.23 -10.58 10.48
N LEU A 177 0.04 -9.59 11.35
CA LEU A 177 -0.71 -8.33 11.38
C LEU A 177 -0.55 -7.57 10.06
N ALA A 178 0.66 -7.51 9.51
CA ALA A 178 0.91 -6.82 8.25
C ALA A 178 0.22 -7.51 7.06
N LEU A 179 0.35 -8.83 6.94
CA LEU A 179 -0.26 -9.63 5.87
C LEU A 179 -1.79 -9.62 5.95
N SER A 180 -2.37 -9.57 7.16
CA SER A 180 -3.82 -9.41 7.33
C SER A 180 -4.36 -8.19 6.58
N ARG A 181 -3.57 -7.10 6.46
CA ARG A 181 -4.00 -5.88 5.77
C ARG A 181 -4.08 -6.06 4.25
N VAL A 182 -3.22 -6.89 3.67
CA VAL A 182 -3.28 -7.27 2.25
C VAL A 182 -4.49 -8.19 2.03
N ALA A 183 -4.66 -9.20 2.89
CA ALA A 183 -5.79 -10.15 2.85
C ALA A 183 -7.17 -9.49 3.06
N LEU A 184 -7.24 -8.38 3.78
CA LEU A 184 -8.44 -7.55 3.95
C LEU A 184 -8.66 -6.52 2.84
N GLY A 185 -7.65 -6.28 1.99
CA GLY A 185 -7.80 -5.47 0.77
C GLY A 185 -7.48 -4.00 0.93
N VAL A 186 -6.86 -3.61 2.03
CA VAL A 186 -6.71 -2.19 2.37
C VAL A 186 -5.30 -1.65 2.10
N HIS A 187 -4.36 -2.52 1.77
CA HIS A 187 -2.95 -2.18 1.51
C HIS A 187 -2.37 -3.06 0.40
N TYR A 188 -1.54 -2.46 -0.44
CA TYR A 188 -0.70 -3.18 -1.39
C TYR A 188 0.47 -3.87 -0.68
N PRO A 189 1.03 -4.96 -1.24
CA PRO A 189 2.24 -5.58 -0.71
C PRO A 189 3.40 -4.58 -0.54
N SER A 190 3.60 -3.67 -1.49
CA SER A 190 4.61 -2.61 -1.37
C SER A 190 4.38 -1.65 -0.19
N ASP A 191 3.12 -1.36 0.21
CA ASP A 191 2.85 -0.54 1.41
C ASP A 191 3.31 -1.25 2.69
N VAL A 192 3.17 -2.58 2.72
CA VAL A 192 3.61 -3.44 3.82
C VAL A 192 5.13 -3.51 3.88
N LEU A 193 5.79 -3.72 2.74
CA LEU A 193 7.25 -3.77 2.67
C LEU A 193 7.88 -2.43 3.08
N ALA A 194 7.35 -1.31 2.57
CA ALA A 194 7.82 0.02 2.95
C ALA A 194 7.58 0.32 4.43
N GLY A 195 6.41 -0.03 4.96
CA GLY A 195 6.13 0.09 6.39
C GLY A 195 7.11 -0.73 7.23
N ALA A 196 7.33 -2.00 6.87
CA ALA A 196 8.27 -2.88 7.57
C ALA A 196 9.71 -2.31 7.56
N ALA A 197 10.17 -1.81 6.41
CA ALA A 197 11.48 -1.17 6.28
C ALA A 197 11.57 0.08 7.17
N LEU A 198 10.60 0.99 7.09
CA LEU A 198 10.53 2.20 7.92
C LEU A 198 10.60 1.86 9.41
N GLY A 199 9.78 0.91 9.86
CA GLY A 199 9.76 0.47 11.26
C GLY A 199 11.10 -0.08 11.74
N ARG A 200 11.74 -0.95 10.94
CA ARG A 200 13.06 -1.51 11.28
C ARG A 200 14.16 -0.46 11.31
N LEU A 201 14.15 0.50 10.37
CA LEU A 201 15.14 1.56 10.27
C LEU A 201 15.06 2.52 11.47
N LEU A 202 13.84 2.99 11.79
CA LEU A 202 13.62 3.87 12.95
C LEU A 202 13.97 3.17 14.27
N ALA A 203 13.65 1.88 14.40
CA ALA A 203 14.05 1.07 15.55
C ALA A 203 15.57 0.77 15.59
N ALA A 204 16.28 0.86 14.46
CA ALA A 204 17.73 0.68 14.42
C ALA A 204 18.50 1.94 14.82
N ALA A 205 17.93 3.13 14.58
CA ALA A 205 18.51 4.41 14.96
C ALA A 205 18.68 4.57 16.49
N ARG A 206 17.86 3.88 17.27
CA ARG A 206 18.07 3.67 18.70
C ARG A 206 18.99 2.45 18.88
N ARG A 207 20.27 2.69 19.19
CA ARG A 207 21.20 1.64 19.66
C ARG A 207 21.00 1.42 21.15
#